data_AF-A0A2L0ELE6-F1
#
_entry.id   AF-A0A2L0ELE6-F1
#
_cell.length_a   1.000
_cell.length_b   1.000
_cell.length_c   1.000
_cell.angle_alpha   90.00
_cell.angle_beta   90.00
_cell.angle_gamma   90.00
#
_symmetry.space_group_name_H-M   'P 1'
#
loop_
_entity.id
_entity.type
_entity.pdbx_description
1 polymer ?
#
loop_
_entity_poly.entity_id
_entity_poly.type
_entity_poly.pdbx_seq_one_letter_code
_entity_poly.pdbx_strand_id
1 'polypeptide(L)'
;MAVDTITVYCPPVKLRSLTLDELTIEDERSFRHVALYGDLKQVLQRDGYRFRVPDVEASWDRVVFLNLTFWNQSEQGDLIPSEHIAADVVAHVAWHHLAHRALAPASAGAPPSAESLLLAEAIASAFDLYLVGRLLGHAPNAEFLATQVPAMAEAAEAAGLSDAGFEALLAGVSADPERAFEDLRALLFDVTTALRPCDSMGGAAEILAGFDAHRFAPLLHHYELSNWILSTRASGLSPAPDPVARAVDAALRSAPVALDWLEQRWVRPPAPLPLAAQTADAAAQTADAAAQTAPEP
;
A
#
# COMPACT_ATOMS: atom_id res chain seq x y z
N MET A 1 19.83 19.61 45.60
CA MET A 1 20.32 18.75 44.50
C MET A 1 20.04 19.52 43.22
N ALA A 2 21.09 19.99 42.54
CA ALA A 2 20.94 20.66 41.25
C ALA A 2 20.71 19.59 40.18
N VAL A 3 19.65 19.75 39.39
CA VAL A 3 19.40 18.90 38.22
C VAL A 3 20.26 19.49 37.10
N ASP A 4 21.37 18.82 36.79
CA ASP A 4 22.19 19.17 35.64
C ASP A 4 21.33 18.99 34.38
N THR A 5 21.09 20.11 33.70
CA THR A 5 20.38 20.11 32.42
C THR A 5 21.36 19.59 31.37
N ILE A 6 21.27 18.30 31.03
CA ILE A 6 22.03 17.74 29.91
C ILE A 6 21.45 18.36 28.63
N THR A 7 22.10 19.39 28.12
CA THR A 7 21.85 19.86 26.75
C THR A 7 22.49 18.85 25.80
N VAL A 8 21.71 17.87 25.33
CA VAL A 8 22.11 16.99 24.24
C VAL A 8 22.06 17.82 22.95
N TYR A 9 23.23 18.21 22.45
CA TYR A 9 23.34 18.76 21.10
C TYR A 9 23.13 17.60 20.11
N CYS A 10 21.95 17.54 19.50
CA CYS A 10 21.68 16.62 18.41
C CYS A 10 21.97 17.37 17.09
N PRO A 11 23.10 17.11 16.40
CA PRO A 11 23.31 17.68 15.08
C PRO A 11 22.16 17.26 14.14
N PRO A 12 21.75 18.12 13.19
CA PRO A 12 20.67 17.78 12.28
C PRO A 12 21.08 16.56 11.44
N VAL A 13 20.31 15.47 11.54
CA VAL A 13 20.43 14.30 10.66
C VAL A 13 20.14 14.77 9.24
N LYS A 14 21.07 14.51 8.30
CA LYS A 14 20.82 14.80 6.90
C LYS A 14 20.29 13.54 6.22
N LEU A 15 19.29 13.73 5.38
CA LEU A 15 18.75 12.65 4.56
C LEU A 15 19.36 12.75 3.16
N ARG A 16 20.09 11.72 2.75
CA ARG A 16 20.49 11.51 1.34
C ARG A 16 19.24 11.10 0.56
N SER A 17 19.13 11.57 -0.67
CA SER A 17 18.06 11.19 -1.60
C SER A 17 18.65 10.29 -2.69
N LEU A 18 18.26 9.02 -2.69
CA LEU A 18 18.79 7.99 -3.59
C LEU A 18 17.68 7.44 -4.48
N THR A 19 17.95 7.27 -5.76
CA THR A 19 17.07 6.53 -6.69
C THR A 19 17.22 5.03 -6.50
N LEU A 20 16.30 4.22 -7.05
CA LEU A 20 16.40 2.76 -6.94
C LEU A 20 17.68 2.19 -7.57
N ASP A 21 18.21 2.82 -8.62
CA ASP A 21 19.46 2.40 -9.29
C ASP A 21 20.71 2.65 -8.43
N GLU A 22 20.59 3.48 -7.38
CA GLU A 22 21.65 3.76 -6.41
C GLU A 22 21.58 2.84 -5.18
N LEU A 23 20.58 1.94 -5.11
CA LEU A 23 20.38 1.01 -3.99
C LEU A 23 20.80 -0.42 -4.33
N THR A 24 21.19 -1.17 -3.32
CA THR A 24 21.35 -2.63 -3.38
C THR A 24 20.05 -3.30 -2.92
N ILE A 25 19.44 -4.08 -3.81
CA ILE A 25 18.22 -4.83 -3.47
C ILE A 25 18.59 -6.20 -2.90
N GLU A 26 18.16 -6.45 -1.66
CA GLU A 26 18.39 -7.69 -0.91
C GLU A 26 17.34 -8.75 -1.28
N ASP A 27 17.77 -10.02 -1.25
CA ASP A 27 16.96 -11.20 -1.57
C ASP A 27 16.18 -11.16 -2.92
N GLU A 28 16.55 -10.26 -3.84
CA GLU A 28 15.85 -10.06 -5.13
C GLU A 28 15.74 -11.36 -5.95
N ARG A 29 16.71 -12.27 -5.79
CA ARG A 29 16.70 -13.58 -6.48
C ARG A 29 15.46 -14.40 -6.13
N SER A 30 15.00 -14.35 -4.88
CA SER A 30 13.83 -15.09 -4.41
C SER A 30 12.53 -14.56 -5.02
N PHE A 31 12.53 -13.35 -5.59
CA PHE A 31 11.35 -12.71 -6.15
C PHE A 31 11.25 -12.83 -7.68
N ARG A 32 12.27 -13.39 -8.34
CA ARG A 32 12.34 -13.43 -9.82
C ARG A 32 11.19 -14.18 -10.50
N HIS A 33 10.59 -15.16 -9.83
CA HIS A 33 9.45 -15.90 -10.36
C HIS A 33 8.12 -15.18 -10.14
N VAL A 34 8.09 -14.13 -9.31
CA VAL A 34 6.90 -13.32 -9.08
C VAL A 34 6.73 -12.36 -10.25
N ALA A 35 5.79 -12.68 -11.16
CA ALA A 35 5.64 -11.98 -12.43
C ALA A 35 5.59 -10.44 -12.31
N LEU A 36 4.83 -9.92 -11.35
CA LEU A 36 4.65 -8.48 -11.13
C LEU A 36 5.88 -7.77 -10.53
N TYR A 37 6.77 -8.50 -9.85
CA TYR A 37 7.88 -7.87 -9.12
C TYR A 37 8.79 -7.05 -10.06
N GLY A 38 9.15 -7.63 -11.21
CA GLY A 38 10.00 -6.97 -12.19
C GLY A 38 9.37 -5.71 -12.78
N ASP A 39 8.05 -5.66 -12.94
CA ASP A 39 7.34 -4.48 -13.44
C ASP A 39 7.22 -3.40 -12.38
N LEU A 40 6.93 -3.77 -11.13
CA LEU A 40 6.87 -2.85 -10.00
C LEU A 40 8.21 -2.15 -9.79
N LYS A 41 9.31 -2.90 -9.85
CA LYS A 41 10.67 -2.35 -9.85
C LYS A 41 10.88 -1.34 -10.99
N GLN A 42 10.49 -1.70 -12.21
CA GLN A 42 10.62 -0.83 -13.38
C GLN A 42 9.79 0.45 -13.28
N VAL A 43 8.61 0.41 -12.65
CA VAL A 43 7.80 1.61 -12.39
C VAL A 43 8.61 2.61 -11.56
N LEU A 44 9.19 2.17 -10.44
CA LEU A 44 9.99 3.04 -9.57
C LEU A 44 11.22 3.62 -10.28
N GLN A 45 11.91 2.80 -11.10
CA GLN A 45 13.05 3.26 -11.91
C GLN A 45 12.63 4.30 -12.95
N ARG A 46 11.58 4.00 -13.73
CA ARG A 46 11.08 4.88 -14.79
C ARG A 46 10.62 6.22 -14.24
N ASP A 47 9.93 6.19 -13.10
CA ASP A 47 9.33 7.39 -12.50
C ASP A 47 10.34 8.14 -11.61
N GLY A 48 11.57 7.63 -11.48
CA GLY A 48 12.64 8.27 -10.72
C GLY A 48 12.33 8.40 -9.24
N TYR A 49 11.63 7.42 -8.67
CA TYR A 49 11.27 7.41 -7.25
C TYR A 49 12.53 7.51 -6.38
N ARG A 50 12.47 8.32 -5.32
CA ARG A 50 13.62 8.60 -4.47
C ARG A 50 13.36 8.18 -3.04
N PHE A 51 14.24 7.36 -2.51
CA PHE A 51 14.29 6.95 -1.11
C PHE A 51 15.10 7.95 -0.30
N ARG A 52 14.79 8.07 0.99
CA ARG A 52 15.52 8.90 1.94
C ARG A 52 16.39 8.00 2.81
N VAL A 53 17.68 8.29 2.89
CA VAL A 53 18.63 7.49 3.69
C VAL A 53 19.32 8.42 4.69
N PRO A 54 19.25 8.16 6.00
CA PRO A 54 20.03 8.90 6.98
C PRO A 54 21.53 8.88 6.65
N ASP A 55 22.23 9.97 6.95
CA ASP A 55 23.69 10.06 6.86
C ASP A 55 24.41 9.40 8.06
N VAL A 56 23.64 8.86 8.99
CA VAL A 56 24.07 8.09 10.16
C VAL A 56 23.48 6.69 10.11
N GLU A 57 24.14 5.71 10.70
CA GLU A 57 23.57 4.36 10.82
C GLU A 57 22.28 4.39 11.66
N ALA A 58 21.20 3.84 11.10
CA ALA A 58 19.93 3.67 11.77
C ALA A 58 19.47 2.22 11.60
N SER A 59 18.97 1.63 12.68
CA SER A 59 18.35 0.31 12.65
C SER A 59 16.93 0.39 12.09
N TRP A 60 16.37 -0.76 11.68
CA TRP A 60 15.10 -0.79 10.96
C TRP A 60 13.92 -0.35 11.81
N ASP A 61 13.87 -0.77 13.07
CA ASP A 61 12.95 -0.29 14.09
C ASP A 61 12.97 1.24 14.23
N ARG A 62 14.16 1.84 14.21
CA ARG A 62 14.31 3.30 14.29
C ARG A 62 13.80 3.98 13.05
N VAL A 63 14.11 3.46 11.86
CA VAL A 63 13.64 4.08 10.62
C VAL A 63 12.13 3.95 10.45
N VAL A 64 11.52 2.82 10.79
CA VAL A 64 10.06 2.66 10.82
C VAL A 64 9.44 3.69 11.76
N PHE A 65 9.97 3.84 12.97
CA PHE A 65 9.52 4.88 13.91
C PHE A 65 9.67 6.30 13.34
N LEU A 66 10.79 6.58 12.66
CA LEU A 66 11.05 7.87 12.03
C LEU A 66 10.17 8.10 10.80
N ASN A 67 9.77 7.07 10.05
CA ASN A 67 8.80 7.20 8.95
C ASN A 67 7.49 7.79 9.46
N LEU A 68 7.00 7.37 10.63
CA LEU A 68 5.79 7.95 11.23
C LEU A 68 5.93 9.44 11.62
N THR A 69 7.16 9.97 11.69
CA THR A 69 7.45 11.32 12.18
C THR A 69 8.00 12.27 11.11
N PHE A 70 8.77 11.75 10.14
CA PHE A 70 9.52 12.51 9.14
C PHE A 70 9.07 12.24 7.70
N TRP A 71 8.24 11.22 7.48
CA TRP A 71 7.58 11.02 6.21
C TRP A 71 6.49 12.08 6.01
N ASN A 72 6.48 12.70 4.83
CA ASN A 72 5.49 13.68 4.45
C ASN A 72 4.73 13.18 3.21
N GLN A 73 3.41 13.10 3.34
CA GLN A 73 2.47 12.68 2.29
C GLN A 73 2.64 13.47 0.99
N SER A 74 3.06 14.75 1.06
CA SER A 74 3.23 15.60 -0.13
C SER A 74 4.57 15.44 -0.84
N GLU A 75 5.60 14.94 -0.16
CA GLU A 75 6.95 14.86 -0.73
C GLU A 75 7.31 13.45 -1.21
N GLN A 76 6.61 12.41 -0.72
CA GLN A 76 6.95 11.00 -0.94
C GLN A 76 8.42 10.69 -0.55
N GLY A 77 8.81 9.43 -0.72
CA GLY A 77 10.17 8.95 -0.45
C GLY A 77 10.31 8.36 0.93
N ASP A 78 10.14 7.04 0.97
CA ASP A 78 10.29 6.21 2.17
C ASP A 78 11.68 6.36 2.76
N LEU A 79 11.73 6.48 4.08
CA LEU A 79 12.99 6.42 4.82
C LEU A 79 13.44 4.96 4.87
N ILE A 80 14.67 4.71 4.43
CA ILE A 80 15.34 3.40 4.51
C ILE A 80 16.63 3.52 5.38
N PRO A 81 17.16 2.43 5.97
CA PRO A 81 18.19 2.52 7.01
C PRO A 81 19.60 2.74 6.44
N SER A 82 19.79 2.33 5.19
CA SER A 82 21.04 2.33 4.47
C SER A 82 20.77 2.33 2.97
N GLU A 83 21.80 2.16 2.16
CA GLU A 83 21.68 1.95 0.71
C GLU A 83 21.23 0.53 0.33
N HIS A 84 20.75 -0.26 1.30
CA HIS A 84 20.19 -1.59 1.14
C HIS A 84 18.69 -1.57 1.37
N ILE A 85 17.94 -2.28 0.51
CA ILE A 85 16.49 -2.38 0.58
C ILE A 85 16.03 -3.80 0.27
N ALA A 86 15.11 -4.34 1.06
CA ALA A 86 14.56 -5.66 0.80
C ALA A 86 13.62 -5.66 -0.41
N ALA A 87 13.57 -6.77 -1.15
CA ALA A 87 12.77 -6.87 -2.37
C ALA A 87 11.26 -6.71 -2.12
N ASP A 88 10.73 -7.19 -1.00
CA ASP A 88 9.33 -6.94 -0.60
C ASP A 88 9.04 -5.45 -0.42
N VAL A 89 9.94 -4.71 0.23
CA VAL A 89 9.79 -3.26 0.43
C VAL A 89 9.76 -2.53 -0.92
N VAL A 90 10.55 -2.96 -1.91
CA VAL A 90 10.48 -2.41 -3.28
C VAL A 90 9.07 -2.58 -3.87
N ALA A 91 8.47 -3.77 -3.72
CA ALA A 91 7.12 -4.02 -4.24
C ALA A 91 6.05 -3.22 -3.48
N HIS A 92 6.15 -3.16 -2.15
CA HIS A 92 5.25 -2.41 -1.28
C HIS A 92 5.26 -0.91 -1.63
N VAL A 93 6.46 -0.31 -1.73
CA VAL A 93 6.64 1.10 -2.11
C VAL A 93 6.15 1.39 -3.52
N ALA A 94 6.35 0.47 -4.47
CA ALA A 94 5.80 0.61 -5.82
C ALA A 94 4.27 0.74 -5.81
N TRP A 95 3.57 -0.02 -4.96
CA TRP A 95 2.12 0.11 -4.82
C TRP A 95 1.70 1.44 -4.21
N HIS A 96 2.40 1.95 -3.19
CA HIS A 96 2.15 3.29 -2.67
C HIS A 96 2.32 4.37 -3.74
N HIS A 97 3.41 4.29 -4.51
CA HIS A 97 3.68 5.25 -5.57
C HIS A 97 2.59 5.22 -6.65
N LEU A 98 2.19 4.03 -7.09
CA LEU A 98 1.11 3.84 -8.07
C LEU A 98 -0.24 4.32 -7.54
N ALA A 99 -0.59 3.98 -6.30
CA ALA A 99 -1.82 4.41 -5.66
C ALA A 99 -1.87 5.92 -5.50
N HIS A 100 -0.76 6.56 -5.06
CA HIS A 100 -0.67 8.02 -4.99
C HIS A 100 -0.92 8.65 -6.37
N ARG A 101 -0.34 8.11 -7.44
CA ARG A 101 -0.57 8.63 -8.80
C ARG A 101 -2.01 8.46 -9.25
N ALA A 102 -2.62 7.31 -8.97
CA ALA A 102 -3.98 6.99 -9.42
C ALA A 102 -5.08 7.68 -8.59
N LEU A 103 -4.80 7.97 -7.32
CA LEU A 103 -5.74 8.55 -6.34
C LEU A 103 -5.42 10.01 -6.04
N ALA A 104 -4.49 10.63 -6.77
CA ALA A 104 -4.11 12.02 -6.57
C ALA A 104 -5.35 12.95 -6.67
N PRO A 105 -5.49 13.94 -5.78
CA PRO A 105 -6.59 14.89 -5.85
C PRO A 105 -6.62 15.65 -7.18
N ALA A 106 -7.83 15.97 -7.65
CA ALA A 106 -8.03 16.71 -8.91
C ALA A 106 -7.40 18.12 -8.89
N SER A 107 -7.20 18.71 -7.71
CA SER A 107 -6.52 19.99 -7.53
C SER A 107 -5.05 19.78 -7.16
N ALA A 108 -4.15 20.35 -7.96
CA ALA A 108 -2.71 20.33 -7.69
C ALA A 108 -2.39 20.85 -6.28
N GLY A 109 -1.68 20.04 -5.49
CA GLY A 109 -1.18 20.40 -4.16
C GLY A 109 -2.16 20.16 -2.99
N ALA A 110 -3.36 19.62 -3.23
CA ALA A 110 -4.18 19.13 -2.14
C ALA A 110 -3.59 17.82 -1.56
N PRO A 111 -3.68 17.59 -0.23
CA PRO A 111 -3.27 16.33 0.36
C PRO A 111 -4.21 15.20 -0.08
N PRO A 112 -3.73 13.94 -0.09
CA PRO A 112 -4.59 12.80 -0.34
C PRO A 112 -5.71 12.70 0.71
N SER A 113 -6.85 12.14 0.33
CA SER A 113 -7.91 11.85 1.31
C SER A 113 -7.48 10.68 2.22
N ALA A 114 -8.14 10.56 3.38
CA ALA A 114 -7.88 9.43 4.26
C ALA A 114 -8.25 8.09 3.63
N GLU A 115 -9.38 7.98 2.93
CA GLU A 115 -9.77 6.74 2.25
C GLU A 115 -8.79 6.38 1.13
N SER A 116 -8.23 7.36 0.41
CA SER A 116 -7.21 7.10 -0.61
C SER A 116 -5.92 6.53 0.00
N LEU A 117 -5.48 7.03 1.16
CA LEU A 117 -4.34 6.45 1.88
C LEU A 117 -4.64 5.05 2.40
N LEU A 118 -5.80 4.84 3.04
CA LEU A 118 -6.19 3.53 3.55
C LEU A 118 -6.30 2.48 2.43
N LEU A 119 -6.78 2.88 1.24
CA LEU A 119 -6.82 1.99 0.08
C LEU A 119 -5.42 1.66 -0.43
N ALA A 120 -4.50 2.63 -0.44
CA ALA A 120 -3.12 2.42 -0.83
C ALA A 120 -2.41 1.40 0.09
N GLU A 121 -2.52 1.58 1.41
CA GLU A 121 -2.02 0.64 2.41
C GLU A 121 -2.65 -0.75 2.25
N ALA A 122 -3.98 -0.82 2.08
CA ALA A 122 -4.67 -2.10 1.90
C ALA A 122 -4.21 -2.86 0.65
N ILE A 123 -3.87 -2.16 -0.44
CA ILE A 123 -3.30 -2.77 -1.65
C ILE A 123 -1.88 -3.26 -1.39
N ALA A 124 -1.02 -2.42 -0.81
CA ALA A 124 0.39 -2.75 -0.56
C ALA A 124 0.51 -3.93 0.44
N SER A 125 -0.16 -3.87 1.58
CA SER A 125 -0.16 -4.94 2.58
C SER A 125 -0.80 -6.24 2.11
N ALA A 126 -1.85 -6.18 1.29
CA ALA A 126 -2.40 -7.40 0.69
C ALA A 126 -1.43 -8.02 -0.32
N PHE A 127 -0.62 -7.20 -0.99
CA PHE A 127 0.43 -7.70 -1.86
C PHE A 127 1.54 -8.42 -1.09
N ASP A 128 1.83 -8.01 0.14
CA ASP A 128 2.76 -8.72 1.02
C ASP A 128 2.26 -10.14 1.33
N LEU A 129 0.95 -10.32 1.58
CA LEU A 129 0.36 -11.66 1.71
C LEU A 129 0.42 -12.47 0.41
N TYR A 130 0.21 -11.83 -0.74
CA TYR A 130 0.40 -12.45 -2.05
C TYR A 130 1.83 -12.95 -2.24
N LEU A 131 2.83 -12.14 -1.83
CA LEU A 131 4.24 -12.53 -1.84
C LEU A 131 4.48 -13.73 -0.94
N VAL A 132 3.90 -13.78 0.27
CA VAL A 132 3.97 -14.97 1.14
C VAL A 132 3.49 -16.21 0.39
N GLY A 133 2.31 -16.16 -0.24
CA GLY A 133 1.75 -17.30 -0.98
C GLY A 133 2.60 -17.75 -2.16
N ARG A 134 3.14 -16.79 -2.93
CA ARG A 134 4.03 -17.07 -4.07
C ARG A 134 5.38 -17.63 -3.65
N LEU A 135 5.94 -17.16 -2.54
CA LEU A 135 7.27 -17.55 -2.07
C LEU A 135 7.26 -18.91 -1.37
N LEU A 136 6.24 -19.22 -0.56
CA LEU A 136 6.14 -20.51 0.15
C LEU A 136 6.29 -21.72 -0.80
N GLY A 137 5.72 -21.65 -2.00
CA GLY A 137 5.78 -22.73 -3.00
C GLY A 137 7.04 -22.78 -3.87
N HIS A 138 7.88 -21.75 -3.87
CA HIS A 138 8.95 -21.58 -4.88
C HIS A 138 10.31 -21.18 -4.30
N ALA A 139 10.31 -20.38 -3.25
CA ALA A 139 11.49 -19.88 -2.55
C ALA A 139 11.25 -19.90 -1.03
N PRO A 140 11.08 -21.08 -0.40
CA PRO A 140 10.72 -21.21 1.02
C PRO A 140 11.79 -20.68 1.99
N ASN A 141 13.00 -20.42 1.48
CA ASN A 141 14.12 -19.85 2.25
C ASN A 141 14.30 -18.34 2.03
N ALA A 142 13.33 -17.66 1.39
CA ALA A 142 13.36 -16.22 1.22
C ALA A 142 13.44 -15.51 2.58
N GLU A 143 14.27 -14.48 2.69
CA GLU A 143 14.47 -13.73 3.94
C GLU A 143 13.18 -13.06 4.42
N PHE A 144 12.36 -12.61 3.46
CA PHE A 144 11.00 -12.10 3.71
C PHE A 144 10.12 -13.10 4.46
N LEU A 145 10.15 -14.39 4.10
CA LEU A 145 9.35 -15.41 4.80
C LEU A 145 9.84 -15.64 6.24
N ALA A 146 11.15 -15.50 6.47
CA ALA A 146 11.77 -15.71 7.78
C ALA A 146 11.33 -14.66 8.82
N THR A 147 10.83 -13.50 8.38
CA THR A 147 10.29 -12.45 9.26
C THR A 147 8.77 -12.43 9.26
N GLN A 148 8.14 -12.55 8.10
CA GLN A 148 6.68 -12.40 7.97
C GLN A 148 5.91 -13.58 8.56
N VAL A 149 6.29 -14.82 8.27
CA VAL A 149 5.53 -16.00 8.73
C VAL A 149 5.51 -16.10 10.26
N PRO A 150 6.63 -15.91 10.98
CA PRO A 150 6.60 -15.86 12.45
C PRO A 150 5.73 -14.73 13.00
N ALA A 151 5.82 -13.51 12.43
CA ALA A 151 5.00 -12.37 12.89
C ALA A 151 3.50 -12.62 12.66
N MET A 152 3.13 -13.24 11.53
CA MET A 152 1.76 -13.65 11.26
C MET A 152 1.28 -14.75 12.22
N ALA A 153 2.16 -15.70 12.57
CA ALA A 153 1.85 -16.77 13.52
C ALA A 153 1.57 -16.21 14.92
N GLU A 154 2.42 -15.30 15.40
CA GLU A 154 2.24 -14.62 16.70
C GLU A 154 0.91 -13.84 16.74
N ALA A 155 0.58 -13.10 15.68
CA ALA A 155 -0.70 -12.39 15.59
C ALA A 155 -1.90 -13.34 15.57
N ALA A 156 -1.80 -14.43 14.81
CA ALA A 156 -2.85 -15.43 14.71
C ALA A 156 -3.10 -16.17 16.04
N GLU A 157 -2.03 -16.55 16.74
CA GLU A 157 -2.09 -17.15 18.07
C GLU A 157 -2.76 -16.19 19.08
N ALA A 158 -2.34 -14.93 19.09
CA ALA A 158 -2.93 -13.91 19.95
C ALA A 158 -4.42 -13.68 19.67
N ALA A 159 -4.87 -13.91 18.44
CA ALA A 159 -6.28 -13.88 18.03
C ALA A 159 -7.02 -15.20 18.27
N GLY A 160 -6.38 -16.22 18.84
CA GLY A 160 -6.97 -17.51 19.20
C GLY A 160 -7.01 -18.54 18.07
N LEU A 161 -6.29 -18.33 16.97
CA LEU A 161 -6.14 -19.33 15.91
C LEU A 161 -5.10 -20.37 16.33
N SER A 162 -5.48 -21.65 16.31
CA SER A 162 -4.54 -22.75 16.57
C SER A 162 -3.46 -22.88 15.49
N ASP A 163 -2.30 -23.44 15.81
CA ASP A 163 -1.22 -23.77 14.85
C ASP A 163 -1.72 -24.49 13.59
N ALA A 164 -2.52 -25.56 13.75
CA ALA A 164 -3.08 -26.28 12.61
C ALA A 164 -4.02 -25.42 11.74
N GLY A 165 -4.70 -24.46 12.36
CA GLY A 165 -5.53 -23.46 11.68
C GLY A 165 -4.68 -22.45 10.92
N PHE A 166 -3.56 -22.02 11.50
CA PHE A 166 -2.61 -21.13 10.84
C PHE A 166 -1.90 -21.82 9.66
N GLU A 167 -1.47 -23.07 9.82
CA GLU A 167 -0.93 -23.88 8.72
C GLU A 167 -1.94 -24.02 7.58
N ALA A 168 -3.21 -24.30 7.89
CA ALA A 168 -4.28 -24.37 6.89
C ALA A 168 -4.52 -23.02 6.20
N LEU A 169 -4.43 -21.90 6.93
CA LEU A 169 -4.50 -20.55 6.37
C LEU A 169 -3.36 -20.33 5.36
N LEU A 170 -2.10 -20.61 5.73
CA LEU A 170 -0.95 -20.46 4.83
C LEU A 170 -1.02 -21.39 3.63
N ALA A 171 -1.49 -22.63 3.81
CA ALA A 171 -1.74 -23.56 2.70
C ALA A 171 -2.76 -22.98 1.71
N GLY A 172 -3.84 -22.37 2.22
CA GLY A 172 -4.84 -21.68 1.39
C GLY A 172 -4.27 -20.45 0.66
N VAL A 173 -3.42 -19.67 1.33
CA VAL A 173 -2.73 -18.51 0.72
C VAL A 173 -1.76 -18.96 -0.38
N SER A 174 -1.02 -20.06 -0.17
CA SER A 174 -0.10 -20.59 -1.18
C SER A 174 -0.83 -21.23 -2.36
N ALA A 175 -1.99 -21.85 -2.13
CA ALA A 175 -2.80 -22.48 -3.18
C ALA A 175 -3.46 -21.46 -4.12
N ASP A 176 -3.89 -20.30 -3.60
CA ASP A 176 -4.55 -19.24 -4.37
C ASP A 176 -4.16 -17.85 -3.84
N PRO A 177 -2.93 -17.37 -4.18
CA PRO A 177 -2.42 -16.10 -3.67
C PRO A 177 -3.15 -14.90 -4.25
N GLU A 178 -3.68 -14.97 -5.47
CA GLU A 178 -4.54 -13.96 -6.06
C GLU A 178 -5.81 -13.77 -5.24
N ARG A 179 -6.51 -14.86 -4.90
CA ARG A 179 -7.69 -14.74 -4.04
C ARG A 179 -7.34 -14.26 -2.63
N ALA A 180 -6.18 -14.66 -2.10
CA ALA A 180 -5.66 -14.16 -0.82
C ALA A 180 -5.47 -12.65 -0.84
N PHE A 181 -4.90 -12.11 -1.92
CA PHE A 181 -4.79 -10.68 -2.13
C PHE A 181 -6.17 -10.00 -2.09
N GLU A 182 -7.15 -10.46 -2.88
CA GLU A 182 -8.47 -9.82 -2.91
C GLU A 182 -9.16 -9.80 -1.55
N ASP A 183 -9.20 -10.93 -0.87
CA ASP A 183 -9.92 -11.08 0.40
C ASP A 183 -9.27 -10.23 1.50
N LEU A 184 -7.94 -10.23 1.58
CA LEU A 184 -7.25 -9.42 2.58
C LEU A 184 -7.39 -7.93 2.26
N ARG A 185 -7.16 -7.52 1.00
CA ARG A 185 -7.28 -6.11 0.58
C ARG A 185 -8.66 -5.55 0.90
N ALA A 186 -9.72 -6.31 0.60
CA ALA A 186 -11.08 -5.91 0.90
C ALA A 186 -11.31 -5.78 2.41
N LEU A 187 -10.86 -6.78 3.20
CA LEU A 187 -10.96 -6.75 4.66
C LEU A 187 -10.27 -5.53 5.26
N LEU A 188 -9.01 -5.28 4.89
CA LEU A 188 -8.21 -4.17 5.44
C LEU A 188 -8.87 -2.83 5.14
N PHE A 189 -9.37 -2.65 3.90
CA PHE A 189 -10.07 -1.43 3.53
C PHE A 189 -11.41 -1.27 4.25
N ASP A 190 -12.21 -2.33 4.36
CA ASP A 190 -13.51 -2.30 5.04
C ASP A 190 -13.37 -2.01 6.55
N VAL A 191 -12.44 -2.70 7.22
CA VAL A 191 -12.18 -2.51 8.66
C VAL A 191 -11.69 -1.09 8.93
N THR A 192 -10.70 -0.60 8.18
CA THR A 192 -10.13 0.73 8.46
C THR A 192 -11.07 1.87 8.12
N THR A 193 -11.85 1.77 7.04
CA THR A 193 -12.86 2.79 6.70
C THR A 193 -14.03 2.80 7.67
N ALA A 194 -14.40 1.66 8.27
CA ALA A 194 -15.40 1.58 9.33
C ALA A 194 -14.87 2.12 10.68
N LEU A 195 -13.66 1.76 11.07
CA LEU A 195 -13.06 2.17 12.34
C LEU A 195 -12.65 3.64 12.37
N ARG A 196 -12.22 4.21 11.24
CA ARG A 196 -11.71 5.58 11.20
C ARG A 196 -12.69 6.64 11.71
N PRO A 197 -13.97 6.68 11.29
CA PRO A 197 -14.94 7.62 11.84
C PRO A 197 -15.48 7.22 13.22
N CYS A 198 -15.19 6.00 13.69
CA CYS A 198 -15.68 5.51 14.98
C CYS A 198 -14.99 6.23 16.15
N ASP A 199 -15.80 6.79 17.05
CA ASP A 199 -15.39 7.62 18.18
C ASP A 199 -15.59 6.94 19.56
N SER A 200 -16.07 5.69 19.57
CA SER A 200 -16.34 4.96 20.80
C SER A 200 -15.70 3.57 20.79
N MET A 201 -15.23 3.16 21.97
CA MET A 201 -14.68 1.82 22.17
C MET A 201 -15.72 0.72 21.91
N GLY A 202 -16.97 0.93 22.32
CA GLY A 202 -18.06 -0.02 22.08
C GLY A 202 -18.35 -0.22 20.59
N GLY A 203 -18.49 0.88 19.84
CA GLY A 203 -18.69 0.81 18.39
C GLY A 203 -17.50 0.18 17.66
N ALA A 204 -16.27 0.48 18.09
CA ALA A 204 -15.07 -0.15 17.50
C ALA A 204 -15.05 -1.66 17.73
N ALA A 205 -15.44 -2.12 18.93
CA ALA A 205 -15.54 -3.54 19.24
C ALA A 205 -16.62 -4.24 18.40
N GLU A 206 -17.78 -3.60 18.21
CA GLU A 206 -18.86 -4.13 17.34
C GLU A 206 -18.43 -4.21 15.86
N ILE A 207 -17.70 -3.21 15.37
CA ILE A 207 -17.13 -3.22 14.01
C ILE A 207 -16.19 -4.41 13.86
N LEU A 208 -15.24 -4.59 14.78
CA LEU A 208 -14.28 -5.69 14.72
C LEU A 208 -14.97 -7.06 14.79
N ALA A 209 -15.92 -7.22 15.72
CA ALA A 209 -16.70 -8.45 15.85
C ALA A 209 -17.48 -8.81 14.58
N GLY A 210 -17.89 -7.81 13.79
CA GLY A 210 -18.53 -7.99 12.49
C GLY A 210 -17.64 -8.71 11.46
N PHE A 211 -16.32 -8.74 11.67
CA PHE A 211 -15.35 -9.39 10.79
C PHE A 211 -14.79 -10.70 11.35
N ASP A 212 -15.16 -11.15 12.55
CA ASP A 212 -14.60 -12.36 13.19
C ASP A 212 -14.73 -13.63 12.32
N ALA A 213 -15.76 -13.70 11.46
CA ALA A 213 -15.96 -14.81 10.54
C ALA A 213 -15.07 -14.76 9.28
N HIS A 214 -14.34 -13.67 9.05
CA HIS A 214 -13.47 -13.52 7.90
C HIS A 214 -12.19 -14.33 8.07
N ARG A 215 -11.75 -15.03 7.01
CA ARG A 215 -10.59 -15.94 7.08
C ARG A 215 -9.29 -15.30 7.55
N PHE A 216 -9.13 -14.00 7.31
CA PHE A 216 -7.96 -13.22 7.70
C PHE A 216 -8.18 -12.32 8.93
N ALA A 217 -9.32 -12.42 9.61
CA ALA A 217 -9.55 -11.68 10.85
C ALA A 217 -8.46 -11.91 11.91
N PRO A 218 -7.92 -13.15 12.08
CA PRO A 218 -6.81 -13.38 13.01
C PRO A 218 -5.51 -12.63 12.68
N LEU A 219 -5.36 -12.11 11.46
CA LEU A 219 -4.16 -11.40 11.02
C LEU A 219 -4.29 -9.88 11.09
N LEU A 220 -5.44 -9.33 11.52
CA LEU A 220 -5.64 -7.87 11.52
C LEU A 220 -4.58 -7.10 12.34
N HIS A 221 -4.10 -7.69 13.43
CA HIS A 221 -3.08 -7.05 14.27
C HIS A 221 -1.70 -7.00 13.61
N HIS A 222 -1.37 -8.00 12.77
CA HIS A 222 -0.12 -8.04 12.03
C HIS A 222 0.04 -6.86 11.06
N TYR A 223 -1.08 -6.39 10.48
CA TYR A 223 -1.08 -5.26 9.53
C TYR A 223 -1.16 -3.87 10.19
N GLU A 224 -0.99 -3.79 11.51
CA GLU A 224 -0.85 -2.51 12.24
C GLU A 224 -1.95 -1.45 11.94
N LEU A 225 -3.20 -1.87 11.74
CA LEU A 225 -4.29 -0.99 11.32
C LEU A 225 -4.47 0.27 12.18
N SER A 226 -4.13 0.18 13.47
CA SER A 226 -4.12 1.32 14.38
C SER A 226 -3.17 2.43 13.93
N ASN A 227 -2.00 2.09 13.40
CA ASN A 227 -1.00 3.05 12.92
C ASN A 227 -1.55 3.83 11.72
N TRP A 228 -2.22 3.15 10.77
CA TRP A 228 -2.84 3.79 9.61
C TRP A 228 -3.95 4.75 10.04
N ILE A 229 -4.85 4.29 10.92
CA ILE A 229 -5.95 5.11 11.42
C ILE A 229 -5.43 6.32 12.21
N LEU A 230 -4.43 6.12 13.08
CA LEU A 230 -3.81 7.21 13.84
C LEU A 230 -3.11 8.21 12.93
N SER A 231 -2.35 7.75 11.93
CA SER A 231 -1.67 8.60 10.95
C SER A 231 -2.65 9.48 10.17
N THR A 232 -3.74 8.89 9.66
CA THR A 232 -4.77 9.65 8.94
C THR A 232 -5.56 10.60 9.83
N ARG A 233 -5.70 10.33 11.14
CA ARG A 233 -6.33 11.25 12.12
C ARG A 233 -5.39 12.38 12.50
N ALA A 234 -4.13 12.08 12.81
CA ALA A 234 -3.11 13.06 13.21
C ALA A 234 -2.82 14.06 12.08
N SER A 235 -2.90 13.62 10.84
CA SER A 235 -2.74 14.47 9.65
C SER A 235 -3.95 15.36 9.35
N GLY A 236 -5.02 15.29 10.16
CA GLY A 236 -6.22 16.12 9.99
C GLY A 236 -7.00 15.85 8.70
N LEU A 237 -6.80 14.68 8.07
CA LEU A 237 -7.42 14.35 6.80
C LEU A 237 -8.94 14.22 6.96
N SER A 238 -9.68 14.61 5.94
CA SER A 238 -11.14 14.53 5.95
C SER A 238 -11.62 13.09 6.17
N PRO A 239 -12.60 12.84 7.07
CA PRO A 239 -13.32 11.58 7.17
C PRO A 239 -14.40 11.38 6.12
N ALA A 240 -14.63 12.37 5.25
CA ALA A 240 -15.61 12.22 4.18
C ALA A 240 -15.19 11.08 3.24
N PRO A 241 -16.14 10.26 2.77
CA PRO A 241 -15.87 9.27 1.74
C PRO A 241 -15.24 9.88 0.51
N ASP A 242 -14.26 9.20 -0.06
CA ASP A 242 -13.59 9.62 -1.29
C ASP A 242 -14.21 8.85 -2.49
N PRO A 243 -14.96 9.53 -3.37
CA PRO A 243 -15.61 8.86 -4.49
C PRO A 243 -14.61 8.20 -5.45
N VAL A 244 -13.38 8.70 -5.57
CA VAL A 244 -12.35 8.10 -6.42
C VAL A 244 -11.84 6.80 -5.80
N ALA A 245 -11.48 6.82 -4.51
CA ALA A 245 -11.04 5.62 -3.80
C ALA A 245 -12.14 4.55 -3.80
N ARG A 246 -13.40 4.94 -3.54
CA ARG A 246 -14.57 4.05 -3.58
C ARG A 246 -14.81 3.45 -4.97
N ALA A 247 -14.64 4.24 -6.03
CA ALA A 247 -14.78 3.75 -7.40
C ALA A 247 -13.68 2.74 -7.76
N VAL A 248 -12.43 2.98 -7.32
CA VAL A 248 -11.33 2.03 -7.49
C VAL A 248 -11.62 0.74 -6.70
N ASP A 249 -11.96 0.82 -5.42
CA ASP A 249 -12.30 -0.36 -4.61
C ASP A 249 -13.44 -1.18 -5.25
N ALA A 250 -14.50 -0.52 -5.71
CA ALA A 250 -15.61 -1.17 -6.41
C ALA A 250 -15.15 -1.87 -7.71
N ALA A 251 -14.24 -1.25 -8.47
CA ALA A 251 -13.68 -1.84 -9.68
C ALA A 251 -12.80 -3.06 -9.37
N LEU A 252 -12.00 -3.01 -8.29
CA LEU A 252 -11.20 -4.14 -7.83
C LEU A 252 -12.08 -5.31 -7.38
N ARG A 253 -13.17 -5.04 -6.65
CA ARG A 253 -14.13 -6.08 -6.23
C ARG A 253 -14.89 -6.73 -7.39
N SER A 254 -15.06 -5.99 -8.48
CA SER A 254 -15.79 -6.47 -9.67
C SER A 254 -14.88 -7.15 -10.68
N ALA A 255 -13.56 -7.00 -10.54
CA ALA A 255 -12.59 -7.63 -11.44
C ALA A 255 -12.54 -9.15 -11.19
N PRO A 256 -12.36 -9.97 -12.24
CA PRO A 256 -12.10 -11.40 -12.06
C PRO A 256 -10.85 -11.68 -11.22
N VAL A 257 -9.81 -10.87 -11.44
CA VAL A 257 -8.56 -10.81 -10.68
C VAL A 257 -8.19 -9.33 -10.53
N ALA A 258 -8.15 -8.82 -9.31
CA ALA A 258 -7.84 -7.44 -8.98
C ALA A 258 -6.38 -7.09 -9.30
N LEU A 259 -5.45 -8.04 -9.15
CA LEU A 259 -4.06 -7.84 -9.56
C LEU A 259 -3.93 -7.60 -11.07
N ASP A 260 -4.64 -8.35 -11.90
CA ASP A 260 -4.67 -8.12 -13.36
C ASP A 260 -5.25 -6.73 -13.68
N TRP A 261 -6.30 -6.33 -12.95
CA TRP A 261 -6.90 -5.00 -13.10
C TRP A 261 -5.90 -3.88 -12.78
N LEU A 262 -5.16 -4.03 -11.67
CA LEU A 262 -4.12 -3.09 -11.22
C LEU A 262 -2.95 -3.07 -12.19
N GLU A 263 -2.50 -4.23 -12.67
CA GLU A 263 -1.42 -4.34 -13.63
C GLU A 263 -1.75 -3.58 -14.92
N GLN A 264 -2.91 -3.87 -15.51
CA GLN A 264 -3.32 -3.28 -16.79
C GLN A 264 -3.56 -1.77 -16.72
N ARG A 265 -3.95 -1.25 -15.55
CA ARG A 265 -4.30 0.17 -15.40
C ARG A 265 -3.21 1.03 -14.77
N TRP A 266 -2.44 0.49 -13.83
CA TRP A 266 -1.49 1.26 -13.04
C TRP A 266 -0.05 0.93 -13.40
N VAL A 267 0.28 -0.35 -13.54
CA VAL A 267 1.66 -0.81 -13.78
C VAL A 267 2.05 -0.62 -15.26
N ARG A 268 1.22 -1.16 -16.15
CA ARG A 268 1.39 -1.16 -17.61
C ARG A 268 0.22 -0.41 -18.28
N PRO A 269 0.00 0.88 -17.97
CA PRO A 269 -1.11 1.63 -18.54
C PRO A 269 -0.99 1.65 -20.07
N PRO A 270 -2.10 1.49 -20.81
CA PRO A 270 -2.08 1.62 -22.25
C PRO A 270 -1.48 2.98 -22.64
N ALA A 271 -0.65 2.99 -23.69
CA ALA A 271 -0.03 4.20 -24.18
C ALA A 271 -1.13 5.26 -24.45
N PRO A 272 -0.92 6.53 -24.07
CA PRO A 272 -1.85 7.60 -24.42
C PRO A 272 -2.06 7.58 -25.94
N LEU A 273 -3.32 7.63 -26.38
CA LEU A 273 -3.61 7.77 -27.80
C LEU A 273 -2.86 9.00 -28.34
N PRO A 274 -2.30 8.96 -29.57
CA PRO A 274 -1.64 10.13 -30.14
C PRO A 274 -2.54 11.36 -30.07
N LEU A 275 -1.97 12.53 -29.74
CA LEU A 275 -2.72 13.78 -29.54
C LEU A 275 -3.71 14.09 -30.69
N ALA A 276 -3.37 13.72 -31.93
CA ALA A 276 -4.22 13.87 -33.10
C ALA A 276 -5.53 13.06 -33.03
N ALA A 277 -5.49 11.87 -32.43
CA ALA A 277 -6.67 11.03 -32.22
C ALA A 277 -7.55 11.58 -31.08
N GLN A 278 -6.94 12.12 -30.02
CA GLN A 278 -7.67 12.74 -28.91
C GLN A 278 -8.42 14.01 -29.35
N THR A 279 -7.82 14.83 -30.23
CA THR A 279 -8.49 16.01 -30.80
C THR A 279 -9.62 15.65 -31.74
N ALA A 280 -9.50 14.54 -32.49
CA ALA A 280 -10.55 14.07 -33.38
C ALA A 280 -11.77 13.54 -32.61
N ASP A 281 -11.53 12.83 -31.50
CA ASP A 281 -12.60 12.27 -30.65
C ASP A 281 -13.34 13.38 -29.87
N ALA A 282 -12.60 14.37 -29.36
CA ALA A 282 -13.20 15.56 -28.74
C ALA A 282 -14.03 16.39 -29.74
N ALA A 283 -13.56 16.52 -30.99
CA ALA A 283 -14.29 17.21 -32.06
C ALA A 283 -15.54 16.43 -32.52
N ALA A 284 -15.46 15.10 -32.57
CA ALA A 284 -16.60 14.24 -32.88
C ALA A 284 -17.69 14.32 -31.81
N GLN A 285 -17.31 14.29 -30.52
CA GLN A 285 -18.24 14.41 -29.39
C GLN A 285 -18.91 15.79 -29.31
N THR A 286 -18.21 16.87 -29.68
CA THR A 286 -18.82 18.21 -29.76
C THR A 286 -19.72 18.37 -30.97
N ALA A 287 -19.40 17.74 -32.11
CA ALA A 287 -20.27 17.75 -33.29
C ALA A 287 -21.57 16.96 -33.08
N ASP A 288 -21.50 15.83 -32.38
CA ASP A 288 -22.66 15.00 -32.07
C ASP A 288 -23.60 15.67 -31.05
N ALA A 289 -23.03 16.35 -30.04
CA ALA A 289 -23.81 17.18 -29.11
C ALA A 289 -24.49 18.39 -29.78
N ALA A 290 -23.85 18.99 -30.79
CA ALA A 290 -24.44 20.08 -31.57
C ALA A 290 -25.58 19.59 -32.50
N ALA A 291 -25.45 18.39 -33.06
CA ALA A 291 -26.49 17.80 -33.90
C ALA A 291 -27.75 17.42 -33.10
N GLN A 292 -27.60 17.04 -31.83
CA GLN A 292 -28.71 16.68 -30.93
C GLN A 292 -29.46 17.89 -30.34
N THR A 293 -28.98 19.11 -30.54
CA THR A 293 -29.60 20.36 -30.03
C THR A 293 -30.21 21.23 -31.12
N ALA A 294 -30.12 20.83 -32.39
CA ALA A 294 -30.78 21.54 -33.48
C ALA A 294 -32.30 21.28 -33.45
N PRO A 295 -33.15 22.32 -33.36
CA PRO A 295 -34.60 22.15 -33.45
C PRO A 295 -34.99 21.71 -34.86
N GLU A 296 -35.80 20.65 -34.97
CA GLU A 296 -36.40 20.21 -36.24
C GLU A 296 -37.27 21.32 -36.85
N PRO A 297 -37.27 21.47 -38.20
CA PRO A 297 -38.02 22.49 -38.91
C PRO A 297 -39.55 22.30 -38.85
#